data_AF-A0A530BQ51-F1
#
_entry.id   AF-A0A530BQ51-F1
#
_cell.length_a   1.000
_cell.length_b   1.000
_cell.length_c   1.000
_cell.angle_alpha   90.00
_cell.angle_beta   90.00
_cell.angle_gamma   90.00
#
_symmetry.space_group_name_H-M   'P 1'
#
loop_
_entity.id
_entity.type
_entity.pdbx_description
1 polymer ?
#
loop_
_entity_poly.entity_id
_entity_poly.type
_entity_poly.pdbx_seq_one_letter_code
_entity_poly.pdbx_strand_id
1 'polypeptide(L)'
;MDFRDAIDRSLAWAGGWFDYAATPWFVYQVGIIAALFALAKLAALRVEPLVEGQARQIKGHPGLLRVVIALLRRTDWILFTLFLFAALSLLRAVTWPSRTHLIQVALLLALAWLFATVLSRIIRNRLVARTLGWLAWIYAALVILHISDDAATVLDSLAIPLGAVRLSALMVLKAALLLVATVWLAVVVGNYIDERVRLSVAGAVALSAVGLDLTALTVFSGAVGVGLAFGLQKVVSNFVSGVIILLDKSIKPGDTISLEGTFGWIRELR
;
A
#
# COMPACT_ATOMS: atom_id res chain seq x y z
N MET A 1 31.46 6.70 8.17
CA MET A 1 30.97 8.09 8.26
C MET A 1 30.60 8.33 9.69
N ASP A 2 31.12 9.39 10.28
CA ASP A 2 30.93 9.67 11.71
C ASP A 2 29.52 10.21 11.95
N PHE A 3 28.92 9.92 13.12
CA PHE A 3 27.56 10.38 13.46
C PHE A 3 27.46 11.91 13.47
N ARG A 4 28.58 12.58 13.78
CA ARG A 4 28.71 14.04 13.73
C ARG A 4 28.62 14.59 12.31
N ASP A 5 29.26 13.94 11.34
CA ASP A 5 29.17 14.33 9.92
C ASP A 5 27.72 14.25 9.41
N ALA A 6 26.95 13.26 9.88
CA ALA A 6 25.53 13.13 9.54
C ALA A 6 24.68 14.27 10.14
N ILE A 7 24.97 14.66 11.39
CA ILE A 7 24.29 15.80 12.04
C ILE A 7 24.62 17.11 11.32
N ASP A 8 25.89 17.37 11.03
CA ASP A 8 26.32 18.62 10.40
C ASP A 8 25.75 18.77 8.97
N ARG A 9 25.69 17.68 8.22
CA ARG A 9 24.99 17.66 6.92
C ARG A 9 23.48 17.85 7.06
N SER A 10 22.85 17.29 8.09
CA SER A 10 21.41 17.48 8.34
C SER A 10 21.09 18.94 8.69
N LEU A 11 21.98 19.62 9.42
CA LEU A 11 21.88 21.03 9.74
C LEU A 11 22.12 21.90 8.50
N ALA A 12 23.08 21.54 7.65
CA ALA A 12 23.31 22.22 6.37
C ALA A 12 22.13 22.06 5.40
N TRP A 13 21.53 20.86 5.33
CA TRP A 13 20.30 20.60 4.58
C TRP A 13 19.11 21.41 5.13
N ALA A 14 18.99 21.49 6.46
CA ALA A 14 17.98 22.33 7.10
C ALA A 14 18.18 23.81 6.75
N GLY A 15 19.43 24.29 6.72
CA GLY A 15 19.80 25.62 6.23
C GLY A 15 19.32 25.90 4.81
N GLY A 16 19.59 24.98 3.87
CA GLY A 16 19.13 25.11 2.49
C GLY A 16 17.60 25.12 2.34
N TRP A 17 16.88 24.47 3.26
CA TRP A 17 15.41 24.58 3.34
C TRP A 17 14.94 25.96 3.77
N PHE A 18 15.63 26.62 4.71
CA PHE A 18 15.32 27.99 5.10
C PHE A 18 15.59 28.97 3.95
N ASP A 19 16.68 28.77 3.21
CA ASP A 19 17.00 29.57 2.02
C ASP A 19 15.95 29.38 0.92
N TYR A 20 15.51 28.14 0.70
CA TYR A 20 14.42 27.85 -0.23
C TYR A 20 13.09 28.46 0.24
N ALA A 21 12.79 28.40 1.54
CA ALA A 21 11.59 28.99 2.12
C ALA A 21 11.54 30.52 1.98
N ALA A 22 12.70 31.18 1.94
CA ALA A 22 12.82 32.61 1.69
C ALA A 22 12.57 33.00 0.22
N THR A 23 12.51 32.05 -0.72
CA THR A 23 12.28 32.36 -2.13
C THR A 23 10.82 32.78 -2.40
N PRO A 24 10.55 33.76 -3.28
CA PRO A 24 9.18 34.11 -3.68
C PRO A 24 8.38 32.92 -4.24
N TRP A 25 9.10 31.98 -4.87
CA TRP A 25 8.51 30.79 -5.46
C TRP A 25 7.96 29.80 -4.43
N PHE A 26 8.55 29.73 -3.23
CA PHE A 26 8.01 28.99 -2.10
C PHE A 26 6.61 29.52 -1.73
N VAL A 27 6.46 30.83 -1.61
CA VAL A 27 5.20 31.49 -1.27
C VAL A 27 4.11 31.21 -2.30
N TYR A 28 4.44 31.27 -3.61
CA TYR A 28 3.49 30.93 -4.66
C TYR A 28 3.02 29.48 -4.58
N GLN A 29 3.91 28.53 -4.32
CA GLN A 29 3.54 27.13 -4.17
C GLN A 29 2.65 26.88 -2.95
N VAL A 30 2.98 27.49 -1.81
CA VAL A 30 2.13 27.43 -0.61
C VAL A 30 0.76 28.03 -0.89
N GLY A 31 0.72 29.17 -1.59
CA GLY A 31 -0.51 29.81 -2.04
C GLY A 31 -1.34 28.92 -2.96
N ILE A 32 -0.72 28.25 -3.94
CA ILE A 32 -1.38 27.26 -4.81
C ILE A 32 -1.95 26.12 -3.97
N ILE A 33 -1.17 25.51 -3.08
CA ILE A 33 -1.62 24.41 -2.23
C ILE A 33 -2.83 24.84 -1.37
N ALA A 34 -2.77 26.02 -0.75
CA ALA A 34 -3.86 26.56 0.05
C ALA A 34 -5.12 26.85 -0.80
N ALA A 35 -4.95 27.40 -2.01
CA ALA A 35 -6.04 27.64 -2.94
C ALA A 35 -6.68 26.32 -3.41
N LEU A 36 -5.88 25.31 -3.73
CA LEU A 36 -6.38 23.96 -4.09
C LEU A 36 -7.10 23.30 -2.92
N PHE A 37 -6.65 23.50 -1.68
CA PHE A 37 -7.35 23.02 -0.49
C PHE A 37 -8.70 23.71 -0.29
N ALA A 38 -8.76 25.02 -0.47
CA ALA A 38 -10.01 25.78 -0.40
C ALA A 38 -10.98 25.37 -1.53
N LEU A 39 -10.47 25.21 -2.75
CA LEU A 39 -11.24 24.69 -3.89
C LEU A 39 -11.72 23.27 -3.64
N ALA A 40 -10.89 22.40 -3.05
CA ALA A 40 -11.28 21.04 -2.66
C ALA A 40 -12.43 21.06 -1.66
N LYS A 41 -12.36 21.90 -0.63
CA LYS A 41 -13.47 22.07 0.33
C LYS A 41 -14.74 22.61 -0.33
N LEU A 42 -14.63 23.63 -1.17
CA LEU A 42 -15.77 24.20 -1.88
C LEU A 42 -16.40 23.18 -2.85
N ALA A 43 -15.58 22.42 -3.55
CA ALA A 43 -16.04 21.33 -4.42
C ALA A 43 -16.70 20.21 -3.60
N ALA A 44 -16.14 19.86 -2.45
CA ALA A 44 -16.71 18.85 -1.57
C ALA A 44 -18.11 19.22 -1.09
N LEU A 45 -18.36 20.50 -0.77
CA LEU A 45 -19.70 20.98 -0.41
C LEU A 45 -20.75 20.75 -1.51
N ARG A 46 -20.35 20.66 -2.78
CA ARG A 46 -21.26 20.32 -3.89
C ARG A 46 -21.28 18.83 -4.22
N VAL A 47 -20.15 18.15 -4.12
CA VAL A 47 -20.02 16.74 -4.46
C VAL A 47 -20.64 15.84 -3.38
N GLU A 48 -20.48 16.19 -2.10
CA GLU A 48 -21.02 15.43 -0.97
C GLU A 48 -22.54 15.23 -1.06
N PRO A 49 -23.40 16.26 -1.25
CA PRO A 49 -24.84 16.05 -1.34
C PRO A 49 -25.27 15.28 -2.60
N LEU A 50 -24.55 15.42 -3.71
CA LEU A 50 -24.84 14.68 -4.95
C LEU A 50 -24.56 13.18 -4.77
N VAL A 51 -23.39 12.86 -4.22
CA VAL A 51 -22.96 11.48 -4.00
C VAL A 51 -23.78 10.85 -2.86
N GLU A 52 -24.14 11.60 -1.82
CA GLU A 52 -25.06 11.11 -0.77
C GLU A 52 -26.47 10.88 -1.32
N GLY A 53 -26.97 11.77 -2.18
CA GLY A 53 -28.25 11.62 -2.87
C GLY A 53 -28.31 10.35 -3.71
N GLN A 54 -27.24 10.06 -4.47
CA GLN A 54 -27.11 8.82 -5.23
C GLN A 54 -26.93 7.59 -4.33
N ALA A 55 -26.15 7.70 -3.24
CA ALA A 55 -25.96 6.61 -2.29
C ALA A 55 -27.27 6.17 -1.63
N ARG A 56 -28.18 7.11 -1.34
CA ARG A 56 -29.52 6.83 -0.79
C ARG A 56 -30.44 6.10 -1.78
N GLN A 57 -30.15 6.16 -3.07
CA GLN A 57 -30.90 5.42 -4.11
C GLN A 57 -30.47 3.94 -4.18
N ILE A 58 -29.28 3.60 -3.68
CA ILE A 58 -28.80 2.22 -3.57
C ILE A 58 -29.50 1.54 -2.38
N LYS A 59 -30.77 1.17 -2.57
CA LYS A 59 -31.51 0.33 -1.61
C LYS A 59 -31.08 -1.14 -1.76
N GLY A 60 -30.84 -1.81 -0.63
CA GLY A 60 -30.67 -3.27 -0.56
C GLY A 60 -29.27 -3.79 -0.18
N HIS A 61 -28.24 -2.94 -0.10
CA HIS A 61 -26.86 -3.37 0.24
C HIS A 61 -26.24 -2.52 1.38
N PRO A 62 -26.53 -2.83 2.66
CA PRO A 62 -26.08 -2.05 3.81
C PRO A 62 -24.55 -2.08 4.05
N GLY A 63 -23.83 -3.00 3.39
CA GLY A 63 -22.36 -3.00 3.35
C GLY A 63 -21.80 -1.88 2.47
N LEU A 64 -22.32 -1.74 1.25
CA LEU A 64 -21.90 -0.70 0.31
C LEU A 64 -22.22 0.70 0.82
N LEU A 65 -23.39 0.90 1.45
CA LEU A 65 -23.74 2.18 2.03
C LEU A 65 -22.74 2.63 3.11
N ARG A 66 -22.25 1.70 3.94
CA ARG A 66 -21.22 2.01 4.96
C ARG A 66 -19.89 2.42 4.33
N VAL A 67 -19.49 1.78 3.24
CA VAL A 67 -18.25 2.13 2.51
C VAL A 67 -18.41 3.45 1.77
N VAL A 68 -19.55 3.70 1.14
CA VAL A 68 -19.84 4.97 0.44
C VAL A 68 -19.91 6.13 1.42
N ILE A 69 -20.60 6.00 2.55
CA ILE A 69 -20.62 7.02 3.62
C ILE A 69 -19.22 7.22 4.23
N ALA A 70 -18.46 6.15 4.39
CA ALA A 70 -17.08 6.21 4.85
C ALA A 70 -16.18 7.01 3.90
N LEU A 71 -16.36 6.83 2.59
CA LEU A 71 -15.63 7.53 1.53
C LEU A 71 -16.10 8.98 1.39
N LEU A 72 -17.42 9.22 1.49
CA LEU A 72 -18.06 10.53 1.50
C LEU A 72 -17.51 11.44 2.60
N ARG A 73 -17.31 10.91 3.82
CA ARG A 73 -16.66 11.62 4.94
C ARG A 73 -15.17 11.96 4.71
N ARG A 74 -14.61 11.57 3.57
CA ARG A 74 -13.22 11.83 3.16
C ARG A 74 -13.14 12.53 1.80
N THR A 75 -14.28 12.97 1.25
CA THR A 75 -14.37 13.66 -0.05
C THR A 75 -13.42 14.85 -0.12
N ASP A 76 -13.29 15.64 0.95
CA ASP A 76 -12.36 16.77 1.04
C ASP A 76 -10.92 16.37 0.69
N TRP A 77 -10.41 15.31 1.30
CA TRP A 77 -9.02 14.85 1.12
C TRP A 77 -8.82 14.17 -0.23
N ILE A 78 -9.83 13.46 -0.72
CA ILE A 78 -9.81 12.83 -2.04
C ILE A 78 -9.76 13.90 -3.14
N LEU A 79 -10.65 14.89 -3.08
CA LEU A 79 -10.68 16.00 -4.02
C LEU A 79 -9.41 16.87 -3.93
N PHE A 80 -8.90 17.10 -2.71
CA PHE A 80 -7.64 17.81 -2.52
C PHE A 80 -6.47 17.07 -3.18
N THR A 81 -6.38 15.76 -2.99
CA THR A 81 -5.35 14.92 -3.63
C THR A 81 -5.47 14.96 -5.16
N LEU A 82 -6.71 14.87 -5.68
CA LEU A 82 -6.98 14.94 -7.12
C LEU A 82 -6.60 16.30 -7.71
N PHE A 83 -6.92 17.38 -7.03
CA PHE A 83 -6.56 18.74 -7.45
C PHE A 83 -5.06 18.99 -7.37
N LEU A 84 -4.37 18.49 -6.35
CA LEU A 84 -2.90 18.51 -6.29
C LEU A 84 -2.27 17.75 -7.46
N PHE A 85 -2.80 16.57 -7.80
CA PHE A 85 -2.33 15.77 -8.93
C PHE A 85 -2.54 16.49 -10.27
N ALA A 86 -3.73 17.07 -10.48
CA ALA A 86 -4.05 17.85 -11.67
C ALA A 86 -3.16 19.09 -11.79
N ALA A 87 -3.00 19.85 -10.71
CA ALA A 87 -2.15 21.03 -10.67
C ALA A 87 -0.68 20.68 -10.91
N LEU A 88 -0.18 19.59 -10.34
CA LEU A 88 1.18 19.10 -10.57
C LEU A 88 1.39 18.71 -12.03
N SER A 89 0.43 18.00 -12.62
CA SER A 89 0.46 17.58 -14.02
C SER A 89 0.47 18.78 -14.96
N LEU A 90 -0.39 19.77 -14.70
CA LEU A 90 -0.46 21.02 -15.46
C LEU A 90 0.83 21.85 -15.32
N LEU A 91 1.33 22.02 -14.09
CA LEU A 91 2.55 22.78 -13.84
C LEU A 91 3.78 22.12 -14.45
N ARG A 92 3.87 20.79 -14.46
CA ARG A 92 4.98 20.09 -15.14
C ARG A 92 4.90 20.19 -16.67
N ALA A 93 3.70 20.33 -17.22
CA ALA A 93 3.52 20.53 -18.66
C ALA A 93 3.86 21.97 -19.10
N VAL A 94 3.64 22.96 -18.22
CA VAL A 94 3.80 24.39 -18.54
C VAL A 94 5.11 24.98 -18.01
N THR A 95 5.67 24.45 -16.93
CA THR A 95 6.82 25.02 -16.21
C THR A 95 7.92 23.99 -15.95
N TRP A 96 9.11 24.46 -15.59
CA TRP A 96 10.28 23.62 -15.33
C TRP A 96 10.10 22.71 -14.09
N PRO A 97 10.56 21.45 -14.13
CA PRO A 97 10.32 20.46 -13.07
C PRO A 97 10.74 20.89 -11.66
N SER A 98 11.84 21.64 -11.54
CA SER A 98 12.39 22.12 -10.24
C SER A 98 11.42 23.02 -9.46
N ARG A 99 10.46 23.64 -10.15
CA ARG A 99 9.48 24.57 -9.58
C ARG A 99 8.27 23.87 -8.93
N THR A 100 8.20 22.55 -8.97
CA THR A 100 7.02 21.80 -8.50
C THR A 100 7.23 21.00 -7.22
N HIS A 101 8.38 21.18 -6.56
CA HIS A 101 8.80 20.33 -5.45
C HIS A 101 7.82 20.32 -4.26
N LEU A 102 7.34 21.48 -3.78
CA LEU A 102 6.41 21.49 -2.63
C LEU A 102 5.04 20.91 -2.98
N ILE A 103 4.57 21.12 -4.20
CA ILE A 103 3.29 20.55 -4.66
C ILE A 103 3.40 19.03 -4.76
N GLN A 104 4.55 18.52 -5.24
CA GLN A 104 4.84 17.09 -5.23
C GLN A 104 4.91 16.54 -3.80
N VAL A 105 5.59 17.22 -2.88
CA VAL A 105 5.64 16.83 -1.46
C VAL A 105 4.24 16.82 -0.85
N ALA A 106 3.43 17.85 -1.07
CA ALA A 106 2.06 17.94 -0.61
C ALA A 106 1.19 16.81 -1.18
N LEU A 107 1.35 16.47 -2.47
CA LEU A 107 0.66 15.34 -3.09
C LEU A 107 1.04 14.01 -2.45
N LEU A 108 2.33 13.78 -2.20
CA LEU A 108 2.81 12.56 -1.53
C LEU A 108 2.28 12.45 -0.10
N LEU A 109 2.25 13.55 0.65
CA LEU A 109 1.65 13.60 2.00
C LEU A 109 0.15 13.31 1.95
N ALA A 110 -0.57 13.91 1.01
CA ALA A 110 -2.01 13.70 0.84
C ALA A 110 -2.31 12.24 0.46
N LEU A 111 -1.53 11.64 -0.44
CA LEU A 111 -1.62 10.23 -0.81
C LEU A 111 -1.30 9.31 0.37
N ALA A 112 -0.24 9.59 1.14
CA ALA A 112 0.12 8.82 2.32
C ALA A 112 -0.98 8.87 3.39
N TRP A 113 -1.55 10.05 3.63
CA TRP A 113 -2.70 10.22 4.54
C TRP A 113 -3.91 9.43 4.07
N LEU A 114 -4.27 9.56 2.79
CA LEU A 114 -5.40 8.84 2.19
C LEU A 114 -5.19 7.33 2.34
N PHE A 115 -4.00 6.85 2.02
CA PHE A 115 -3.64 5.44 2.17
C PHE A 115 -3.74 4.97 3.64
N ALA A 116 -3.15 5.71 4.58
CA ALA A 116 -3.22 5.40 6.00
C ALA A 116 -4.67 5.38 6.54
N THR A 117 -5.52 6.29 6.06
CA THR A 117 -6.93 6.34 6.47
C THR A 117 -7.73 5.14 5.94
N VAL A 118 -7.46 4.70 4.71
CA VAL A 118 -8.08 3.48 4.14
C VAL A 118 -7.58 2.24 4.87
N LEU A 119 -6.25 2.14 5.07
CA LEU A 119 -5.60 1.03 5.74
C LEU A 119 -6.13 0.83 7.17
N SER A 120 -6.30 1.93 7.92
CA SER A 120 -6.80 1.90 9.30
C SER A 120 -8.24 1.39 9.43
N ARG A 121 -9.07 1.49 8.39
CA ARG A 121 -10.47 1.02 8.42
C ARG A 121 -10.59 -0.49 8.25
N ILE A 122 -9.62 -1.11 7.60
CA ILE A 122 -9.67 -2.54 7.25
C ILE A 122 -9.13 -3.40 8.40
N ILE A 123 -8.28 -2.83 9.25
CA ILE A 123 -7.68 -3.52 10.38
C ILE A 123 -8.61 -3.44 11.60
N ARG A 124 -9.12 -4.60 12.03
CA ARG A 124 -10.05 -4.71 13.18
C ARG A 124 -9.42 -4.28 14.51
N ASN A 125 -8.11 -4.47 14.69
CA ASN A 125 -7.39 -4.09 15.90
C ASN A 125 -6.87 -2.64 15.82
N ARG A 126 -7.35 -1.78 16.74
CA ARG A 126 -6.96 -0.36 16.80
C ARG A 126 -5.47 -0.13 17.04
N LEU A 127 -4.79 -1.01 17.78
CA LEU A 127 -3.36 -0.87 18.03
C LEU A 127 -2.57 -1.08 16.73
N VAL A 128 -2.87 -2.15 15.99
CA VAL A 128 -2.24 -2.46 14.71
C VAL A 128 -2.55 -1.36 13.68
N ALA A 129 -3.79 -0.89 13.61
CA ALA A 129 -4.15 0.23 12.73
C ALA A 129 -3.36 1.51 13.05
N ARG A 130 -3.15 1.80 14.35
CA ARG A 130 -2.40 2.97 14.81
C ARG A 130 -0.92 2.85 14.50
N THR A 131 -0.28 1.71 14.81
CA THR A 131 1.15 1.49 14.52
C THR A 131 1.43 1.58 13.03
N LEU A 132 0.53 1.05 12.20
CA LEU A 132 0.67 1.12 10.75
C LEU A 132 0.45 2.51 10.18
N GLY A 133 -0.47 3.28 10.76
CA GLY A 133 -0.60 4.70 10.44
C GLY A 133 0.71 5.45 10.70
N TRP A 134 1.33 5.24 11.87
CA TRP A 134 2.62 5.84 12.19
C TRP A 134 3.74 5.38 11.27
N LEU A 135 3.85 4.08 10.97
CA LEU A 135 4.87 3.55 10.06
C LEU A 135 4.70 4.06 8.62
N ALA A 136 3.47 4.18 8.15
CA ALA A 136 3.17 4.74 6.83
C ALA A 136 3.56 6.23 6.76
N TRP A 137 3.30 6.99 7.83
CA TRP A 137 3.72 8.39 7.95
C TRP A 137 5.25 8.55 8.04
N ILE A 138 5.92 7.71 8.82
CA ILE A 138 7.39 7.68 8.92
C ILE A 138 7.98 7.37 7.55
N TYR A 139 7.46 6.36 6.85
CA TYR A 139 7.91 6.02 5.49
C TYR A 139 7.66 7.15 4.49
N ALA A 140 6.46 7.75 4.51
CA ALA A 140 6.14 8.88 3.65
C ALA A 140 7.09 10.05 3.91
N ALA A 141 7.35 10.39 5.18
CA ALA A 141 8.32 11.41 5.55
C ALA A 141 9.73 11.09 5.01
N LEU A 142 10.19 9.84 5.15
CA LEU A 142 11.48 9.39 4.61
C LEU A 142 11.56 9.54 3.08
N VAL A 143 10.50 9.17 2.36
CA VAL A 143 10.41 9.30 0.89
C VAL A 143 10.39 10.78 0.47
N ILE A 144 9.65 11.60 1.19
CA ILE A 144 9.44 13.03 0.90
C ILE A 144 10.70 13.86 1.14
N LEU A 145 11.43 13.57 2.20
CA LEU A 145 12.63 14.32 2.55
C LEU A 145 13.78 14.08 1.55
N HIS A 146 13.60 13.21 0.55
CA HIS A 146 14.63 12.76 -0.41
C HIS A 146 15.94 12.34 0.27
N ILE A 147 15.82 12.00 1.55
CA ILE A 147 16.88 11.59 2.45
C ILE A 147 17.11 10.07 2.27
N SER A 148 16.68 9.54 1.11
CA SER A 148 16.66 8.14 0.75
C SER A 148 18.04 7.52 0.64
N ASP A 149 19.10 8.34 0.53
CA ASP A 149 20.47 7.86 0.55
C ASP A 149 21.14 8.14 1.92
N ASP A 150 20.89 9.31 2.52
CA ASP A 150 21.53 9.71 3.78
C ASP A 150 20.85 9.15 5.05
N ALA A 151 19.52 9.20 5.21
CA ALA A 151 18.89 8.47 6.33
C ALA A 151 18.84 6.98 6.07
N ALA A 152 18.84 6.52 4.81
CA ALA A 152 19.03 5.10 4.56
C ALA A 152 20.40 4.65 5.04
N THR A 153 21.47 5.41 4.79
CA THR A 153 22.80 5.08 5.34
C THR A 153 22.86 5.20 6.86
N VAL A 154 22.12 6.10 7.52
CA VAL A 154 22.00 6.15 8.99
C VAL A 154 21.19 4.98 9.55
N LEU A 155 20.06 4.63 8.94
CA LEU A 155 19.27 3.47 9.35
C LEU A 155 19.99 2.15 9.05
N ASP A 156 20.84 2.14 8.02
CA ASP A 156 21.72 1.05 7.65
C ASP A 156 22.99 1.02 8.52
N SER A 157 23.44 2.15 9.07
CA SER A 157 24.55 2.17 10.05
C SER A 157 24.11 1.64 11.41
N LEU A 158 22.83 1.78 11.77
CA LEU A 158 22.19 1.10 12.90
C LEU A 158 21.93 -0.39 12.61
N ALA A 159 22.83 -1.06 11.89
CA ALA A 159 22.73 -2.47 11.61
C ALA A 159 23.43 -3.31 12.67
N ILE A 160 22.72 -4.33 13.14
CA ILE A 160 23.29 -5.33 14.03
C ILE A 160 23.80 -6.48 13.14
N PRO A 161 25.10 -6.79 13.14
CA PRO A 161 25.62 -7.95 12.42
C PRO A 161 25.12 -9.23 13.11
N LEU A 162 24.33 -10.03 12.39
CA LEU A 162 23.81 -11.31 12.85
C LEU A 162 24.37 -12.43 11.97
N GLY A 163 25.58 -12.87 12.32
CA GLY A 163 26.31 -13.89 11.55
C GLY A 163 26.59 -13.42 10.13
N ALA A 164 25.93 -14.05 9.14
CA ALA A 164 26.04 -13.70 7.72
C ALA A 164 25.06 -12.61 7.26
N VAL A 165 24.05 -12.25 8.07
CA VAL A 165 23.01 -11.28 7.71
C VAL A 165 23.17 -9.99 8.51
N ARG A 166 23.22 -8.86 7.82
CA ARG A 166 23.27 -7.53 8.45
C ARG A 166 21.85 -7.00 8.58
N LEU A 167 21.28 -7.08 9.78
CA LEU A 167 19.92 -6.62 10.05
C LEU A 167 19.95 -5.12 10.35
N SER A 168 19.66 -4.30 9.34
CA SER A 168 19.48 -2.86 9.51
C SER A 168 18.06 -2.48 9.90
N ALA A 169 17.92 -1.36 10.61
CA ALA A 169 16.62 -0.78 10.91
C ALA A 169 15.81 -0.49 9.64
N LEU A 170 16.50 -0.17 8.52
CA LEU A 170 15.90 0.00 7.20
C LEU A 170 15.28 -1.30 6.67
N MET A 171 15.99 -2.44 6.78
CA MET A 171 15.48 -3.75 6.38
C MET A 171 14.25 -4.14 7.21
N VAL A 172 14.28 -3.91 8.53
CA VAL A 172 13.15 -4.19 9.42
C VAL A 172 11.93 -3.35 9.03
N LEU A 173 12.11 -2.05 8.77
CA LEU A 173 11.04 -1.15 8.35
C LEU A 173 10.42 -1.59 7.01
N LYS A 174 11.26 -1.87 6.00
CA LYS A 174 10.80 -2.35 4.68
C LYS A 174 10.06 -3.69 4.80
N ALA A 175 10.59 -4.63 5.57
CA ALA A 175 9.97 -5.93 5.80
C ALA A 175 8.61 -5.79 6.51
N ALA A 176 8.53 -4.95 7.54
CA ALA A 176 7.27 -4.69 8.24
C ALA A 176 6.21 -4.09 7.31
N LEU A 177 6.58 -3.12 6.48
CA LEU A 177 5.67 -2.52 5.50
C LEU A 177 5.21 -3.53 4.44
N LEU A 178 6.12 -4.35 3.91
CA LEU A 178 5.79 -5.40 2.96
C LEU A 178 4.80 -6.39 3.56
N LEU A 179 5.09 -6.92 4.76
CA LEU A 179 4.21 -7.85 5.46
C LEU A 179 2.81 -7.27 5.65
N VAL A 180 2.74 -6.00 6.03
CA VAL A 180 1.48 -5.31 6.24
C VAL A 180 0.71 -5.16 4.93
N ALA A 181 1.39 -4.75 3.87
CA ALA A 181 0.78 -4.62 2.55
C ALA A 181 0.27 -5.99 2.05
N THR A 182 1.03 -7.06 2.26
CA THR A 182 0.64 -8.43 1.90
C THR A 182 -0.57 -8.90 2.70
N VAL A 183 -0.56 -8.73 4.03
CA VAL A 183 -1.70 -9.09 4.90
C VAL A 183 -2.93 -8.27 4.52
N TRP A 184 -2.77 -6.98 4.26
CA TRP A 184 -3.86 -6.12 3.81
C TRP A 184 -4.45 -6.62 2.50
N LEU A 185 -3.62 -6.91 1.50
CA LEU A 185 -4.07 -7.43 0.21
C LEU A 185 -4.82 -8.75 0.38
N ALA A 186 -4.29 -9.67 1.19
CA ALA A 186 -4.92 -10.94 1.49
C ALA A 186 -6.32 -10.76 2.15
N VAL A 187 -6.44 -9.86 3.13
CA VAL A 187 -7.70 -9.57 3.80
C VAL A 187 -8.72 -8.91 2.85
N VAL A 188 -8.28 -7.96 2.02
CA VAL A 188 -9.17 -7.28 1.06
C VAL A 188 -9.68 -8.26 0.01
N VAL A 189 -8.78 -9.04 -0.59
CA VAL A 189 -9.14 -10.06 -1.58
C VAL A 189 -10.03 -11.12 -0.96
N GLY A 190 -9.71 -11.59 0.25
CA GLY A 190 -10.51 -12.57 0.99
C GLY A 190 -11.93 -12.09 1.26
N ASN A 191 -12.09 -10.88 1.80
CA ASN A 191 -13.42 -10.32 2.08
C ASN A 191 -14.25 -10.09 0.81
N TYR A 192 -13.60 -9.67 -0.29
CA TYR A 192 -14.27 -9.45 -1.57
C TYR A 192 -14.76 -10.77 -2.20
N ILE A 193 -13.96 -11.83 -2.10
CA ILE A 193 -14.34 -13.17 -2.54
C ILE A 193 -15.47 -13.71 -1.65
N ASP A 194 -15.36 -13.60 -0.33
CA ASP A 194 -16.35 -14.13 0.62
C ASP A 194 -17.75 -13.53 0.39
N GLU A 195 -17.85 -12.22 0.14
CA GLU A 195 -19.13 -11.58 -0.15
C GLU A 195 -19.77 -12.12 -1.44
N ARG A 196 -18.98 -12.29 -2.50
CA ARG A 196 -19.48 -12.80 -3.79
C ARG A 196 -19.83 -14.29 -3.74
N VAL A 197 -19.02 -15.10 -3.07
CA VAL A 197 -19.27 -16.52 -2.87
C VAL A 197 -20.51 -16.73 -2.03
N ARG A 198 -20.69 -15.97 -0.95
CA ARG A 198 -21.90 -16.07 -0.13
C ARG A 198 -23.16 -15.72 -0.91
N LEU A 199 -23.13 -14.67 -1.73
CA LEU A 199 -24.26 -14.28 -2.57
C LEU A 199 -24.55 -15.32 -3.66
N SER A 200 -23.53 -15.87 -4.32
CA SER A 200 -23.72 -16.89 -5.35
C SER A 200 -24.25 -18.20 -4.77
N VAL A 201 -23.75 -18.64 -3.62
CA VAL A 201 -24.25 -19.84 -2.92
C VAL A 201 -25.69 -19.61 -2.44
N ALA A 202 -26.00 -18.47 -1.83
CA ALA A 202 -27.37 -18.16 -1.40
C ALA A 202 -28.35 -18.12 -2.59
N GLY A 203 -27.93 -17.54 -3.72
CA GLY A 203 -28.72 -17.53 -4.96
C GLY A 203 -28.94 -18.93 -5.53
N ALA A 204 -27.92 -19.78 -5.55
CA ALA A 204 -28.03 -21.17 -5.99
C ALA A 204 -29.02 -21.95 -5.10
N VAL A 205 -28.93 -21.82 -3.77
CA VAL A 205 -29.87 -22.48 -2.85
C VAL A 205 -31.31 -22.00 -3.10
N ALA A 206 -31.52 -20.70 -3.32
CA ALA A 206 -32.85 -20.15 -3.60
C ALA A 206 -33.42 -20.65 -4.94
N LEU A 207 -32.61 -20.72 -6.00
CA LEU A 207 -33.03 -21.25 -7.31
C LEU A 207 -33.40 -22.74 -7.22
N SER A 208 -32.61 -23.52 -6.49
CA SER A 208 -32.90 -24.94 -6.25
C SER A 208 -34.21 -25.15 -5.48
N ALA A 209 -34.50 -24.28 -4.50
CA ALA A 209 -35.75 -24.35 -3.73
C ALA A 209 -37.01 -24.07 -4.57
N VAL A 210 -36.89 -23.32 -5.69
CA VAL A 210 -37.97 -23.08 -6.66
C VAL A 210 -38.10 -24.22 -7.68
N GLY A 211 -37.25 -25.24 -7.59
CA GLY A 211 -37.29 -26.44 -8.44
C GLY A 211 -36.46 -26.31 -9.73
N LEU A 212 -35.58 -25.32 -9.83
CA LEU A 212 -34.65 -25.22 -10.97
C LEU A 212 -33.49 -26.20 -10.80
N ASP A 213 -33.21 -26.96 -11.85
CA ASP A 213 -32.09 -27.89 -11.89
C ASP A 213 -30.75 -27.13 -12.07
N LEU A 214 -29.89 -27.23 -11.06
CA LEU A 214 -28.56 -26.60 -11.04
C LEU A 214 -27.44 -27.59 -11.36
N THR A 215 -27.77 -28.80 -11.84
CA THR A 215 -26.79 -29.83 -12.16
C THR A 215 -25.77 -29.33 -13.17
N ALA A 216 -26.20 -28.66 -14.25
CA ALA A 216 -25.30 -28.09 -15.24
C ALA A 216 -24.34 -27.03 -14.65
N LEU A 217 -24.86 -26.15 -13.78
CA LEU A 217 -24.06 -25.12 -13.11
C LEU A 217 -23.04 -25.75 -12.14
N THR A 218 -23.43 -26.82 -11.45
CA THR A 218 -22.60 -27.56 -10.49
C THR A 218 -21.48 -28.29 -11.21
N VAL A 219 -21.78 -28.98 -12.31
CA VAL A 219 -20.78 -29.66 -13.15
C VAL A 219 -19.81 -28.66 -13.75
N PHE A 220 -20.31 -27.53 -14.28
CA PHE A 220 -19.47 -26.48 -14.83
C PHE A 220 -18.56 -25.84 -13.76
N SER A 221 -19.12 -25.51 -12.59
CA SER A 221 -18.35 -24.95 -11.47
C SER A 221 -17.30 -25.93 -10.95
N GLY A 222 -17.62 -27.23 -10.94
CA GLY A 222 -16.67 -28.30 -10.64
C GLY A 222 -15.52 -28.35 -11.65
N ALA A 223 -15.83 -28.30 -12.94
CA ALA A 223 -14.82 -28.27 -14.00
C ALA A 223 -13.90 -27.03 -13.92
N VAL A 224 -14.47 -25.85 -13.64
CA VAL A 224 -13.68 -24.62 -13.41
C VAL A 224 -12.80 -24.75 -12.17
N GLY A 225 -13.32 -25.30 -11.06
CA GLY A 225 -12.56 -25.52 -9.83
C GLY A 225 -11.36 -26.45 -10.05
N VAL A 226 -11.57 -27.54 -10.79
CA VAL A 226 -10.50 -28.48 -11.17
C VAL A 226 -9.48 -27.81 -12.10
N GLY A 227 -9.95 -27.05 -13.10
CA GLY A 227 -9.05 -26.30 -14.01
C GLY A 227 -8.16 -25.31 -13.27
N LEU A 228 -8.72 -24.58 -12.29
CA LEU A 228 -7.95 -23.68 -11.43
C LEU A 228 -6.96 -24.43 -10.53
N ALA A 229 -7.35 -25.57 -9.97
CA ALA A 229 -6.47 -26.40 -9.15
C ALA A 229 -5.26 -26.91 -9.95
N PHE A 230 -5.47 -27.35 -11.19
CA PHE A 230 -4.37 -27.70 -12.09
C PHE A 230 -3.49 -26.50 -12.44
N GLY A 231 -4.08 -25.33 -12.72
CA GLY A 231 -3.33 -24.11 -13.00
C GLY A 231 -2.46 -23.64 -11.82
N LEU A 232 -2.91 -23.85 -10.58
CA LEU A 232 -2.18 -23.46 -9.37
C LEU A 232 -1.22 -24.54 -8.85
N GLN A 233 -1.27 -25.77 -9.39
CA GLN A 233 -0.52 -26.93 -8.90
C GLN A 233 0.97 -26.63 -8.71
N LYS A 234 1.62 -25.96 -9.67
CA LYS A 234 3.04 -25.65 -9.61
C LYS A 234 3.39 -24.68 -8.49
N VAL A 235 2.55 -23.67 -8.25
CA VAL A 235 2.74 -22.69 -7.17
C VAL A 235 2.62 -23.37 -5.82
N VAL A 236 1.59 -24.19 -5.64
CA VAL A 236 1.37 -24.95 -4.40
C VAL A 236 2.51 -25.95 -4.16
N SER A 237 2.92 -26.69 -5.20
CA SER A 237 4.03 -27.63 -5.10
C SER A 237 5.33 -26.95 -4.67
N ASN A 238 5.69 -25.82 -5.30
CA ASN A 238 6.91 -25.09 -4.94
C ASN A 238 6.85 -24.56 -3.51
N PHE A 239 5.70 -24.04 -3.09
CA PHE A 239 5.50 -23.54 -1.73
C PHE A 239 5.63 -24.66 -0.68
N VAL A 240 4.96 -25.79 -0.89
CA VAL A 240 5.02 -26.96 0.01
C VAL A 240 6.44 -27.50 0.07
N SER A 241 7.13 -27.64 -1.06
CA SER A 241 8.54 -28.03 -1.09
C SER A 241 9.41 -27.09 -0.26
N GLY A 242 9.23 -25.78 -0.41
CA GLY A 242 9.96 -24.78 0.39
C GLY A 242 9.73 -24.93 1.90
N VAL A 243 8.47 -25.11 2.33
CA VAL A 243 8.12 -25.31 3.74
C VAL A 243 8.72 -26.61 4.29
N ILE A 244 8.67 -27.71 3.53
CA ILE A 244 9.25 -29.00 3.93
C ILE A 244 10.76 -28.88 4.11
N ILE A 245 11.47 -28.24 3.18
CA ILE A 245 12.93 -28.05 3.27
C ILE A 245 13.31 -27.27 4.54
N LEU A 246 12.53 -26.24 4.89
CA LEU A 246 12.76 -25.45 6.10
C LEU A 246 12.47 -26.24 7.39
N LEU A 247 11.45 -27.10 7.39
CA LEU A 247 11.08 -27.92 8.55
C LEU A 247 12.06 -29.08 8.78
N ASP A 248 12.40 -29.80 7.72
CA ASP A 248 13.25 -31.00 7.76
C ASP A 248 14.75 -30.64 7.76
N LYS A 249 15.11 -29.38 7.46
CA LYS A 249 16.49 -28.89 7.31
C LYS A 249 17.33 -29.79 6.39
N SER A 250 16.68 -30.41 5.39
CA SER A 250 17.29 -31.41 4.51
C SER A 250 18.43 -30.83 3.67
N ILE A 251 18.44 -29.50 3.50
CA ILE A 251 19.39 -28.75 2.69
C ILE A 251 19.68 -27.40 3.36
N LYS A 252 20.97 -27.06 3.57
CA LYS A 252 21.42 -25.81 4.22
C LYS A 252 22.35 -25.00 3.31
N PRO A 253 22.41 -23.66 3.48
CA PRO A 253 23.45 -22.85 2.86
C PRO A 253 24.84 -23.37 3.27
N GLY A 254 25.69 -23.64 2.28
CA GLY A 254 26.99 -24.29 2.45
C GLY A 254 27.03 -25.77 2.07
N ASP A 255 25.88 -26.44 1.92
CA ASP A 255 25.83 -27.83 1.47
C ASP A 255 26.23 -27.93 -0.02
N THR A 256 27.00 -28.97 -0.35
CA THR A 256 27.33 -29.31 -1.74
C THR A 256 26.28 -30.28 -2.24
N ILE A 257 25.59 -29.91 -3.32
CA ILE A 257 24.55 -30.72 -3.92
C ILE A 257 24.85 -30.94 -5.40
N SER A 258 24.46 -32.10 -5.91
CA SER A 258 24.50 -32.44 -7.32
C SER A 258 23.05 -32.60 -7.80
N LEU A 259 22.59 -31.67 -8.64
CA LEU A 259 21.26 -31.71 -9.26
C LEU A 259 21.45 -31.91 -10.75
N GLU A 260 20.88 -33.00 -11.29
CA GLU A 260 20.87 -33.29 -12.73
C GLU A 260 22.25 -33.15 -13.42
N GLY A 261 23.32 -33.60 -12.75
CA GLY A 261 24.69 -33.56 -13.27
C GLY A 261 25.42 -32.21 -13.10
N THR A 262 24.78 -31.23 -12.45
CA THR A 262 25.38 -29.94 -12.11
C THR A 262 25.82 -29.91 -10.66
N PHE A 263 27.10 -29.66 -10.41
CA PHE A 263 27.68 -29.51 -9.07
C PHE A 263 27.68 -28.04 -8.63
N GLY A 264 27.26 -27.77 -7.40
CA GLY A 264 27.31 -26.43 -6.83
C GLY A 264 27.13 -26.39 -5.31
N TRP A 265 27.40 -25.22 -4.74
CA TRP A 265 27.21 -24.93 -3.32
C TRP A 265 26.03 -23.98 -3.14
N ILE A 266 25.25 -24.21 -2.09
CA ILE A 266 24.06 -23.41 -1.81
C ILE A 266 24.47 -22.11 -1.12
N ARG A 267 24.18 -20.96 -1.74
CA ARG A 267 24.51 -19.64 -1.18
C ARG A 267 23.40 -19.07 -0.32
N GLU A 268 22.16 -19.16 -0.78
CA GLU A 268 20.97 -18.67 -0.08
C GLU A 268 19.74 -19.50 -0.47
N LEU A 269 18.83 -19.70 0.48
CA LEU A 269 17.48 -20.20 0.24
C LEU A 269 16.56 -18.97 0.25
N ARG A 270 15.91 -18.68 -0.89
CA ARG A 270 14.97 -17.56 -1.04
C ARG A 270 13.54 -18.06 -1.09
#